data_AF-A0A930HAE9-F1
#
_entry.id   AF-A0A930HAE9-F1
#
_cell.length_a   1.000
_cell.length_b   1.000
_cell.length_c   1.000
_cell.angle_alpha   90.00
_cell.angle_beta   90.00
_cell.angle_gamma   90.00
#
_symmetry.space_group_name_H-M   'P 1'
#
loop_
_entity.id
_entity.type
_entity.pdbx_description
1 polymer ?
#
loop_
_entity_poly.entity_id
_entity_poly.type
_entity_poly.pdbx_seq_one_letter_code
_entity_poly.pdbx_strand_id
1 'polypeptide(L)'
;MAAKRSLDKSYVVRNIRQKQRFKYKLILEGIAVGSIVGLVIALFRIMIVKADHARQIAVHLVKVRPVYAFAVLLLLVLIAWILDKLIRFEPDISGSGIPQIEGELKGLEDQNW
;
A
#
# COMPACT_ATOMS: atom_id res chain seq x y z
N MET A 1 -18.19 -5.36 54.53
CA MET A 1 -17.36 -4.41 53.74
C MET A 1 -16.13 -5.03 53.07
N ALA A 2 -15.52 -6.10 53.59
CA ALA A 2 -14.28 -6.68 53.02
C ALA A 2 -14.45 -7.31 51.61
N ALA A 3 -15.58 -8.00 51.34
CA ALA A 3 -15.81 -8.71 50.08
C ALA A 3 -16.00 -7.78 48.84
N LYS A 4 -16.55 -6.57 49.03
CA LYS A 4 -16.69 -5.60 47.92
C LYS A 4 -15.33 -5.05 47.47
N ARG A 5 -14.38 -4.95 48.40
CA ARG A 5 -13.03 -4.42 48.19
C ARG A 5 -12.09 -5.40 47.48
N SER A 6 -12.33 -6.72 47.60
CA SER A 6 -11.58 -7.76 46.88
C SER A 6 -12.06 -7.92 45.44
N LEU A 7 -13.36 -7.77 45.19
CA LEU A 7 -13.96 -7.74 43.86
C LEU A 7 -13.44 -6.55 43.04
N ASP A 8 -13.44 -5.34 43.60
CA ASP A 8 -12.91 -4.13 42.92
C ASP A 8 -11.44 -4.27 42.50
N LYS A 9 -10.60 -4.85 43.38
CA LYS A 9 -9.20 -5.15 43.02
C LYS A 9 -9.11 -6.11 41.83
N SER A 10 -9.97 -7.13 41.76
CA SER A 10 -10.00 -8.07 40.61
C SER A 10 -10.45 -7.40 39.31
N TYR A 11 -11.46 -6.52 39.36
CA TYR A 11 -11.93 -5.80 38.18
C TYR A 11 -10.89 -4.83 37.62
N VAL A 12 -10.26 -4.03 38.49
CA VAL A 12 -9.21 -3.08 38.09
C VAL A 12 -8.00 -3.82 37.50
N VAL A 13 -7.56 -4.91 38.12
CA VAL A 13 -6.44 -5.73 37.60
C VAL A 13 -6.80 -6.37 36.25
N ARG A 14 -8.04 -6.84 36.07
CA ARG A 14 -8.52 -7.40 34.79
C ARG A 14 -8.55 -6.35 33.68
N ASN A 15 -9.07 -5.15 33.95
CA ASN A 15 -9.10 -4.05 32.98
C ASN A 15 -7.69 -3.58 32.59
N ILE A 16 -6.77 -3.44 33.56
CA ILE A 16 -5.39 -3.05 33.27
C ILE A 16 -4.69 -4.12 32.44
N ARG A 17 -4.85 -5.40 32.80
CA ARG A 17 -4.24 -6.52 32.05
C ARG A 17 -4.81 -6.65 30.64
N GLN A 18 -6.11 -6.42 30.46
CA GLN A 18 -6.76 -6.39 29.15
C GLN A 18 -6.26 -5.22 28.29
N LYS A 19 -6.15 -4.01 28.88
CA LYS A 19 -5.59 -2.82 28.20
C LYS A 19 -4.12 -3.01 27.82
N GLN A 20 -3.32 -3.64 28.68
CA GLN A 20 -1.92 -3.97 28.39
C GLN A 20 -1.79 -5.01 27.27
N ARG A 21 -2.56 -6.11 27.32
CA ARG A 21 -2.58 -7.11 26.23
C ARG A 21 -3.03 -6.51 24.90
N PHE A 22 -4.00 -5.59 24.92
CA PHE A 22 -4.44 -4.87 23.73
C PHE A 22 -3.32 -4.01 23.13
N LYS A 23 -2.57 -3.28 23.98
CA LYS A 23 -1.40 -2.49 23.54
C LYS A 23 -0.33 -3.36 22.88
N TYR A 24 0.06 -4.47 23.50
CA TYR A 24 1.08 -5.37 22.93
C TYR A 24 0.64 -6.00 21.60
N LYS A 25 -0.64 -6.38 21.48
CA LYS A 25 -1.20 -6.90 20.22
C LYS A 25 -1.12 -5.86 19.11
N LEU A 26 -1.48 -4.61 19.41
CA LEU A 26 -1.43 -3.50 18.46
C LEU A 26 0.00 -3.18 18.00
N ILE A 27 0.99 -3.25 18.90
CA ILE A 27 2.40 -3.04 18.55
C ILE A 27 2.89 -4.16 17.61
N LEU A 28 2.55 -5.41 17.90
CA LEU A 28 2.93 -6.54 17.05
C LEU A 28 2.27 -6.47 15.67
N GLU A 29 0.99 -6.12 15.61
CA GLU A 29 0.27 -5.88 14.35
C GLU A 29 0.90 -4.72 13.57
N GLY A 30 1.24 -3.61 14.23
CA GLY A 30 1.92 -2.48 13.60
C GLY A 30 3.29 -2.84 13.02
N ILE A 31 4.09 -3.64 13.73
CA ILE A 31 5.38 -4.14 13.21
C ILE A 31 5.16 -5.06 12.01
N ALA A 32 4.18 -5.97 12.08
CA ALA A 32 3.88 -6.90 10.99
C ALA A 32 3.43 -6.15 9.72
N VAL A 33 2.47 -5.24 9.84
CA VAL A 33 1.97 -4.42 8.74
C VAL A 33 3.08 -3.53 8.19
N GLY A 34 3.84 -2.85 9.04
CA GLY A 34 4.96 -2.00 8.62
C GLY A 34 6.05 -2.77 7.88
N SER A 35 6.33 -4.01 8.28
CA SER A 35 7.30 -4.87 7.59
C SER A 35 6.83 -5.25 6.19
N ILE A 36 5.56 -5.63 6.05
CA ILE A 36 4.96 -6.00 4.75
C ILE A 36 4.93 -4.79 3.82
N VAL A 37 4.43 -3.64 4.31
CA VAL A 37 4.37 -2.40 3.52
C VAL A 37 5.78 -1.95 3.11
N GLY A 38 6.75 -2.01 4.02
CA GLY A 38 8.14 -1.68 3.73
C GLY A 38 8.75 -2.57 2.63
N LEU A 39 8.46 -3.87 2.67
CA LEU A 39 8.90 -4.81 1.63
C LEU A 39 8.26 -4.48 0.27
N VAL A 40 6.95 -4.22 0.24
CA VAL A 40 6.24 -3.86 -1.00
C VAL A 40 6.82 -2.56 -1.60
N ILE A 41 7.05 -1.54 -0.78
CA ILE A 41 7.66 -0.27 -1.22
C ILE A 41 9.08 -0.49 -1.76
N ALA A 42 9.89 -1.32 -1.09
CA ALA A 42 11.24 -1.62 -1.54
C ALA A 42 11.25 -2.32 -2.91
N LEU A 43 10.38 -3.33 -3.10
CA LEU A 43 10.24 -4.03 -4.37
C LEU A 43 9.76 -3.10 -5.48
N PHE A 44 8.76 -2.26 -5.20
CA PHE A 44 8.26 -1.27 -6.15
C PHE A 44 9.35 -0.29 -6.57
N ARG A 45 10.18 0.18 -5.63
CA ARG A 45 11.32 1.05 -5.93
C ARG A 45 12.33 0.37 -6.86
N ILE A 46 12.65 -0.90 -6.61
CA ILE A 46 13.55 -1.66 -7.49
C ILE A 46 12.97 -1.78 -8.91
N MET A 47 11.65 -2.00 -9.04
CA MET A 47 10.99 -2.07 -10.34
C MET A 47 11.08 -0.74 -11.09
N ILE A 48 10.87 0.40 -10.43
CA ILE A 48 11.02 1.73 -11.05
C ILE A 48 12.43 1.93 -11.58
N VAL A 49 13.46 1.58 -10.79
CA VAL A 49 14.87 1.74 -11.23
C VAL A 49 15.15 0.89 -12.47
N LYS A 50 14.67 -0.36 -12.50
CA LYS A 50 14.81 -1.23 -13.69
C LYS A 50 14.05 -0.68 -14.89
N ALA A 51 12.85 -0.11 -14.68
CA ALA A 51 12.08 0.54 -15.74
C ALA A 51 12.80 1.78 -16.30
N ASP A 52 13.47 2.55 -15.43
CA ASP A 52 14.31 3.69 -15.84
C ASP A 52 15.46 3.24 -16.75
N HIS A 53 16.18 2.18 -16.37
CA HIS A 53 17.21 1.59 -17.23
C HIS A 53 16.65 1.10 -18.58
N ALA A 54 15.49 0.45 -18.58
CA ALA A 54 14.83 0.03 -19.81
C ALA A 54 14.48 1.24 -20.70
N ARG A 55 14.00 2.35 -20.11
CA ARG A 55 13.76 3.60 -20.83
C ARG A 55 15.03 4.16 -21.45
N GLN A 56 16.14 4.17 -20.71
CA GLN A 56 17.43 4.66 -21.24
C GLN A 56 17.89 3.84 -22.45
N ILE A 57 17.76 2.51 -22.40
CA ILE A 57 18.06 1.61 -23.53
C ILE A 57 17.14 1.93 -24.72
N ALA A 58 15.83 2.07 -24.49
CA ALA A 58 14.87 2.42 -25.54
C ALA A 58 15.23 3.75 -26.23
N VAL A 59 15.58 4.79 -25.46
CA VAL A 59 16.01 6.08 -26.00
C VAL A 59 17.30 5.96 -26.80
N HIS A 60 18.27 5.17 -26.32
CA HIS A 60 19.52 4.95 -27.05
C HIS A 60 19.27 4.25 -28.40
N LEU A 61 18.43 3.22 -28.44
CA LEU A 61 18.05 2.53 -29.67
C LEU A 61 17.41 3.48 -30.69
N VAL A 62 16.52 4.36 -30.23
CA VAL A 62 15.88 5.37 -31.09
C VAL A 62 16.88 6.38 -31.63
N LYS A 63 17.87 6.80 -30.83
CA LYS A 63 18.94 7.72 -31.27
C LYS A 63 19.82 7.09 -32.37
N VAL A 64 20.09 5.79 -32.28
CA VAL A 64 20.92 5.07 -33.28
C VAL A 64 20.15 4.85 -34.58
N ARG A 65 18.87 4.45 -34.49
CA ARG A 65 17.99 4.37 -35.67
C ARG A 65 16.57 4.86 -35.33
N PRO A 66 16.08 5.92 -35.99
CA PRO A 66 14.76 6.49 -35.70
C PRO A 66 13.60 5.52 -36.00
N VAL A 67 13.83 4.46 -36.80
CA VAL A 67 12.81 3.43 -37.05
C VAL A 67 12.35 2.71 -35.77
N TYR A 68 13.22 2.61 -34.75
CA TYR A 68 12.86 2.02 -33.46
C TYR A 68 11.89 2.90 -32.66
N ALA A 69 11.70 4.17 -33.02
CA ALA A 69 10.71 5.03 -32.37
C ALA A 69 9.30 4.48 -32.52
N PHE A 70 8.98 3.91 -33.69
CA PHE A 70 7.68 3.29 -33.94
C PHE A 70 7.47 2.06 -33.06
N ALA A 71 8.50 1.23 -32.87
CA ALA A 71 8.44 0.05 -32.00
C ALA A 71 8.26 0.44 -30.52
N VAL A 72 8.97 1.47 -30.04
CA VAL A 72 8.82 1.99 -28.68
C VAL A 72 7.42 2.57 -28.46
N LEU A 73 6.90 3.33 -29.45
CA LEU A 73 5.56 3.89 -29.38
C LEU A 73 4.48 2.80 -29.32
N LEU A 74 4.61 1.76 -30.14
CA LEU A 74 3.68 0.62 -30.14
C LEU A 74 3.71 -0.12 -28.78
N LEU A 75 4.89 -0.31 -28.20
CA LEU A 75 5.03 -0.88 -26.85
C LEU A 75 4.34 -0.01 -25.78
N LEU A 76 4.51 1.31 -25.84
CA LEU A 76 3.86 2.23 -24.89
C LEU A 76 2.34 2.21 -25.02
N VAL A 77 1.81 2.14 -26.25
CA VAL A 77 0.36 1.99 -26.49
C VAL A 77 -0.15 0.69 -25.91
N LEU A 78 0.59 -0.41 -26.06
CA LEU A 78 0.23 -1.70 -25.47
C LEU A 78 0.20 -1.63 -23.92
N ILE A 79 1.20 -0.99 -23.31
CA ILE A 79 1.23 -0.78 -21.85
C ILE A 79 0.02 0.05 -21.41
N ALA A 80 -0.27 1.16 -22.09
CA ALA A 80 -1.41 2.00 -21.78
C ALA A 80 -2.74 1.24 -21.88
N TRP A 81 -2.89 0.36 -22.88
CA TRP A 81 -4.08 -0.48 -23.02
C TRP A 81 -4.24 -1.49 -21.88
N ILE A 82 -3.13 -2.09 -21.40
CA ILE A 82 -3.14 -2.96 -20.23
C ILE A 82 -3.55 -2.18 -18.97
N LEU A 83 -3.00 -0.98 -18.79
CA LEU A 83 -3.35 -0.09 -17.68
C LEU A 83 -4.83 0.32 -17.70
N ASP A 84 -5.39 0.63 -18.88
CA ASP A 84 -6.82 0.95 -19.03
C ASP A 84 -7.70 -0.23 -18.57
N LYS A 85 -7.34 -1.46 -18.92
CA LYS A 85 -8.06 -2.65 -18.45
C LYS A 85 -7.97 -2.83 -16.93
N LEU A 86 -6.83 -2.52 -16.32
CA LEU A 86 -6.64 -2.65 -14.88
C LEU A 86 -7.45 -1.59 -14.12
N ILE A 87 -7.45 -0.34 -14.58
CA ILE A 87 -8.24 0.75 -14.00
C ILE A 87 -9.75 0.49 -14.14
N ARG A 88 -10.20 -0.13 -15.25
CA ARG A 88 -11.61 -0.54 -15.39
C ARG A 88 -12.01 -1.65 -14.41
N PHE A 89 -11.06 -2.46 -13.98
CA PHE A 89 -11.32 -3.52 -13.01
C PHE A 89 -11.47 -2.95 -11.60
N GLU A 90 -10.56 -2.06 -11.20
CA GLU A 90 -10.63 -1.36 -9.92
C GLU A 90 -10.44 0.14 -10.14
N PRO A 91 -11.53 0.94 -10.20
CA PRO A 91 -11.45 2.38 -10.49
C PRO A 91 -10.64 3.15 -9.46
N ASP A 92 -10.68 2.69 -8.20
CA ASP A 92 -10.13 3.41 -7.05
C ASP A 92 -8.60 3.31 -6.94
N ILE A 93 -7.94 2.43 -7.73
CA ILE A 93 -6.48 2.42 -7.87
C ILE A 93 -5.95 3.60 -8.68
N SER A 94 -6.85 4.34 -9.34
CA SER A 94 -6.47 5.48 -10.15
C SER A 94 -6.10 6.69 -9.28
N GLY A 95 -5.11 7.45 -9.73
CA GLY A 95 -4.64 8.63 -9.02
C GLY A 95 -3.66 8.32 -7.89
N SER A 96 -3.65 9.15 -6.84
CA SER A 96 -2.62 9.08 -5.79
C SER A 96 -2.96 8.14 -4.63
N GLY A 97 -4.23 7.74 -4.47
CA GLY A 97 -4.70 6.96 -3.31
C GLY A 97 -4.79 7.72 -1.98
N ILE A 98 -4.14 8.89 -1.85
CA ILE A 98 -4.18 9.71 -0.63
C ILE A 98 -5.61 10.17 -0.29
N PRO A 99 -6.40 10.71 -1.24
CA PRO A 99 -7.77 11.11 -0.96
C PRO A 99 -8.65 9.96 -0.46
N GLN A 100 -8.48 8.76 -1.03
CA GLN A 100 -9.24 7.56 -0.64
C GLN A 100 -8.93 7.13 0.79
N ILE A 101 -7.64 7.12 1.17
CA ILE A 101 -7.24 6.82 2.56
C ILE A 101 -7.75 7.89 3.53
N GLU A 102 -7.70 9.16 3.14
CA GLU A 102 -8.22 10.27 3.96
C GLU A 102 -9.75 10.21 4.09
N GLY A 103 -10.46 9.79 3.05
CA GLY A 103 -11.91 9.57 3.03
C GLY A 103 -12.33 8.43 3.94
N GLU A 104 -11.67 7.28 3.82
CA GLU A 104 -11.88 6.10 4.68
C GLU A 104 -11.65 6.42 6.17
N LEU A 105 -10.55 7.10 6.50
CA LEU A 105 -10.25 7.50 7.88
C LEU A 105 -11.29 8.48 8.47
N LYS A 106 -11.98 9.24 7.62
CA LYS A 106 -13.07 10.15 8.01
C LYS A 106 -14.45 9.49 7.95
N GLY A 107 -14.55 8.25 7.49
CA GLY A 107 -15.80 7.53 7.27
C GLY A 107 -16.66 8.13 6.15
N LEU A 108 -16.05 8.81 5.19
CA LEU A 108 -16.72 9.44 4.04
C LEU A 108 -16.77 8.51 2.82
N GLU A 109 -15.99 7.45 2.84
CA GLU A 109 -15.78 6.50 1.75
C GLU A 109 -15.67 5.11 2.40
N ASP A 110 -16.23 4.09 1.73
CA ASP A 110 -16.19 2.69 2.17
C ASP A 110 -15.58 1.89 1.02
N GLN A 111 -14.28 1.64 1.14
CA GLN A 111 -13.53 0.92 0.12
C GLN A 111 -13.88 -0.57 0.19
N ASN A 112 -14.14 -1.20 -0.96
CA ASN A 112 -14.47 -2.63 -1.05
C ASN A 112 -13.20 -3.50 -0.93
N TRP A 113 -12.65 -3.67 0.28
CA TRP A 113 -11.51 -4.56 0.56
C TRP A 113 -11.78 -5.56 1.69
#